data_AF-A0A950SDT5-F1
#
_entry.id   AF-A0A950SDT5-F1
#
_cell.length_a   1.000
_cell.length_b   1.000
_cell.length_c   1.000
_cell.angle_alpha   90.00
_cell.angle_beta   90.00
_cell.angle_gamma   90.00
#
_symmetry.space_group_name_H-M   'P 1'
#
loop_
_entity.id
_entity.type
_entity.pdbx_description
1 polymer ?
#
loop_
_entity_poly.entity_id
_entity_poly.type
_entity_poly.pdbx_seq_one_letter_code
_entity_poly.pdbx_strand_id
1 'polypeptide(L)'
;MRRQLILTVAAVVVACAPKPQPAPVIAPAAVAPKPAAVSAEALVDHTGDSPETAVTVPADAPNEGIDFQNHWIFDRFGRFRRTGGGIAHAGESSAMRRYEVVKIELPDHSQHTVFFDITENEKTWDSQRKQ
;
A
#
# COMPACT_ATOMS: atom_id res chain seq x y z
N MET A 1 10.78 -52.40 -75.57
CA MET A 1 10.30 -51.26 -76.36
C MET A 1 9.83 -50.14 -75.42
N ARG A 2 10.23 -48.90 -75.70
CA ARG A 2 9.66 -47.57 -75.34
C ARG A 2 9.15 -47.26 -73.90
N ARG A 3 9.91 -46.34 -73.26
CA ARG A 3 9.56 -45.19 -72.37
C ARG A 3 8.08 -44.97 -71.99
N GLN A 4 7.83 -44.62 -70.73
CA GLN A 4 7.51 -43.23 -70.30
C GLN A 4 7.74 -43.02 -68.78
N LEU A 5 8.33 -41.86 -68.45
CA LEU A 5 8.40 -41.24 -67.12
C LEU A 5 7.02 -40.68 -66.73
N ILE A 6 6.61 -40.80 -65.46
CA ILE A 6 5.77 -39.79 -64.81
C ILE A 6 6.27 -39.57 -63.37
N LEU A 7 6.66 -38.33 -63.08
CA LEU A 7 6.99 -37.80 -61.76
C LEU A 7 5.75 -37.81 -60.84
N THR A 8 5.95 -38.01 -59.54
CA THR A 8 5.05 -37.45 -58.52
C THR A 8 5.84 -36.89 -57.35
N VAL A 9 5.49 -35.65 -57.03
CA VAL A 9 6.21 -34.67 -56.23
C VAL A 9 5.98 -34.94 -54.74
N ALA A 10 7.06 -34.86 -53.96
CA ALA A 10 7.03 -34.85 -52.50
C ALA A 10 6.34 -33.56 -52.00
N ALA A 11 5.21 -33.70 -51.33
CA ALA A 11 4.64 -32.63 -50.51
C ALA A 11 5.15 -32.79 -49.07
N VAL A 12 6.32 -32.21 -48.78
CA VAL A 12 6.75 -31.97 -47.40
C VAL A 12 5.94 -30.79 -46.89
N VAL A 13 4.93 -31.07 -46.06
CA VAL A 13 4.26 -30.07 -45.23
C VAL A 13 5.28 -29.54 -44.23
N VAL A 14 5.82 -28.36 -44.51
CA VAL A 14 6.59 -27.56 -43.55
C VAL A 14 5.61 -27.11 -42.46
N ALA A 15 5.59 -27.85 -41.36
CA ALA A 15 4.94 -27.41 -40.13
C ALA A 15 5.70 -26.19 -39.60
N CYS A 16 5.09 -25.00 -39.73
CA CYS A 16 5.55 -23.82 -39.01
C CYS A 16 5.39 -24.09 -37.51
N ALA A 17 6.50 -24.31 -36.81
CA ALA A 17 6.54 -24.27 -35.36
C ALA A 17 6.18 -22.85 -34.88
N PRO A 18 5.21 -22.67 -33.97
CA PRO A 18 4.95 -21.36 -33.39
C PRO A 18 6.17 -20.94 -32.55
N LYS A 19 6.66 -19.73 -32.82
CA LYS A 19 7.72 -19.07 -32.01
C LYS A 19 7.26 -18.97 -30.56
N PRO A 20 8.13 -19.20 -29.56
CA PRO A 20 7.81 -18.91 -28.17
C PRO A 20 7.45 -17.43 -28.02
N GLN A 21 6.26 -17.16 -27.51
CA GLN A 21 5.85 -15.82 -27.14
C GLN A 21 6.64 -15.39 -25.90
N PRO A 22 7.32 -14.22 -25.90
CA PRO A 22 7.99 -13.72 -24.72
C PRO A 22 7.00 -13.57 -23.56
N ALA A 23 7.40 -14.02 -22.36
CA ALA A 23 6.63 -13.82 -21.15
C ALA A 23 6.36 -12.31 -20.93
N PRO A 24 5.19 -11.92 -20.38
CA PRO A 24 4.94 -10.53 -20.02
C PRO A 24 6.01 -10.09 -19.03
N VAL A 25 6.77 -9.06 -19.40
CA VAL A 25 7.69 -8.39 -18.49
C VAL A 25 6.82 -7.74 -17.43
N ILE A 26 6.84 -8.28 -16.21
CA ILE A 26 6.28 -7.59 -15.04
C ILE A 26 7.09 -6.30 -14.90
N ALA A 27 6.48 -5.18 -15.27
CA ALA A 27 7.06 -3.87 -15.01
C ALA A 27 7.34 -3.79 -13.50
N PRO A 28 8.51 -3.29 -13.06
CA PRO A 28 8.75 -3.02 -11.66
C PRO A 28 7.60 -2.18 -11.13
N ALA A 29 6.97 -2.61 -10.04
CA ALA A 29 6.01 -1.77 -9.33
C ALA A 29 6.68 -0.43 -9.09
N ALA A 30 6.11 0.64 -9.63
CA ALA A 30 6.61 1.99 -9.41
C ALA A 30 6.73 2.17 -7.89
N VAL A 31 7.95 2.36 -7.40
CA VAL A 31 8.19 2.68 -6.00
C VAL A 31 7.43 3.99 -5.77
N ALA A 32 6.34 3.92 -5.00
CA ALA A 32 5.60 5.11 -4.65
C ALA A 32 6.59 6.11 -4.05
N PRO A 33 6.60 7.38 -4.51
CA PRO A 33 7.52 8.37 -3.98
C PRO A 33 7.36 8.44 -2.47
N LYS A 34 8.49 8.57 -1.76
CA LYS A 34 8.48 8.77 -0.31
C LYS A 34 7.57 9.97 -0.03
N PRO A 35 6.55 9.82 0.84
CA PRO A 35 5.64 10.92 1.15
C PRO A 35 6.42 12.14 1.62
N ALA A 36 6.07 13.31 1.09
CA ALA A 36 6.62 14.58 1.56
C ALA A 36 6.07 14.85 2.96
N ALA A 37 6.89 15.40 3.87
CA ALA A 37 6.31 15.89 5.12
C ALA A 37 5.48 17.14 4.84
N VAL A 38 4.28 17.13 5.42
CA VAL A 38 3.47 18.34 5.62
C VAL A 38 3.66 18.84 7.04
N SER A 39 3.67 20.15 7.24
CA SER A 39 3.75 20.73 8.59
C SER A 39 2.47 20.42 9.39
N ALA A 40 2.53 20.50 10.73
CA ALA A 40 1.38 20.20 11.60
C ALA A 40 0.17 21.06 11.27
N GLU A 41 0.43 22.32 10.94
CA GLU A 41 -0.57 23.33 10.62
C GLU A 41 -1.16 23.14 9.21
N ALA A 42 -0.49 22.35 8.36
CA ALA A 42 -0.87 22.08 6.98
C ALA A 42 -1.60 20.74 6.80
N LEU A 43 -1.84 19.99 7.88
CA LEU A 43 -2.73 18.83 7.86
C LEU A 43 -4.17 19.34 7.65
N VAL A 44 -4.65 19.26 6.42
CA VAL A 44 -5.98 19.71 6.01
C VAL A 44 -6.87 18.50 5.79
N ASP A 45 -7.94 18.49 6.56
CA ASP A 45 -9.02 17.50 6.62
C ASP A 45 -8.61 16.08 7.01
N HIS A 46 -9.28 15.60 8.06
CA HIS A 46 -9.01 14.36 8.78
C HIS A 46 -9.53 13.15 8.02
N THR A 47 -9.28 13.01 6.71
CA THR A 47 -9.76 11.85 5.95
C THR A 47 -8.92 10.60 6.22
N GLY A 48 -7.67 10.79 6.66
CA GLY A 48 -6.76 9.73 7.06
C GLY A 48 -6.27 8.84 5.93
N ASP A 49 -6.51 9.18 4.67
CA ASP A 49 -6.17 8.36 3.50
C ASP A 49 -4.72 8.54 3.02
N SER A 50 -4.02 9.56 3.50
CA SER A 50 -2.60 9.78 3.24
C SER A 50 -1.89 10.45 4.44
N PRO A 51 -0.55 10.52 4.44
CA PRO A 51 0.19 11.30 5.45
C PRO A 51 -0.19 12.78 5.50
N GLU A 52 -0.60 13.36 4.36
CA GLU A 52 -1.01 14.76 4.24
C GLU A 52 -2.38 15.05 4.86
N THR A 53 -3.24 14.04 4.97
CA THR A 53 -4.59 14.09 5.54
C THR A 53 -4.69 13.28 6.84
N ALA A 54 -3.55 12.97 7.45
CA ALA A 54 -3.47 12.09 8.61
C ALA A 54 -4.25 12.65 9.80
N VAL A 55 -4.84 11.74 10.58
CA VAL A 55 -5.62 12.10 11.77
C VAL A 55 -4.68 12.25 12.96
N THR A 56 -4.62 13.44 13.57
CA THR A 56 -3.79 13.66 14.76
C THR A 56 -4.33 12.90 15.95
N VAL A 57 -3.48 12.06 16.56
CA VAL A 57 -3.79 11.38 17.81
C VAL A 57 -3.40 12.30 18.97
N PRO A 58 -4.28 12.55 19.96
CA PRO A 58 -3.91 13.33 21.13
C PRO A 58 -2.70 12.70 21.85
N ALA A 59 -1.71 13.50 22.23
CA ALA A 59 -0.47 13.02 22.85
C ALA A 59 -0.71 12.36 24.22
N ASP A 60 -1.79 12.72 24.89
CA ASP A 60 -2.27 12.20 26.17
C ASP A 60 -3.35 11.11 26.01
N ALA A 61 -3.63 10.67 24.78
CA ALA A 61 -4.61 9.61 24.56
C ALA A 61 -4.19 8.33 25.30
N PRO A 62 -5.12 7.71 26.06
CA PRO A 62 -4.85 6.50 26.81
C PRO A 62 -4.56 5.33 25.86
N ASN A 63 -3.96 4.26 26.40
CA ASN A 63 -3.68 3.02 25.67
C ASN A 63 -2.94 3.25 24.34
N GLU A 64 -1.92 4.11 24.38
CA GLU A 64 -1.13 4.49 23.21
C GLU A 64 -2.00 5.00 22.04
N GLY A 65 -3.12 5.67 22.35
CA GLY A 65 -4.06 6.18 21.35
C GLY A 65 -4.81 5.13 20.54
N ILE A 66 -4.66 3.84 20.84
CA ILE A 66 -5.31 2.73 20.11
C ILE A 66 -6.83 2.88 20.15
N ASP A 67 -7.38 3.26 21.30
CA ASP A 67 -8.82 3.42 21.50
C ASP A 67 -9.37 4.59 20.66
N PHE A 68 -8.64 5.71 20.63
CA PHE A 68 -8.97 6.86 19.79
C PHE A 68 -8.99 6.46 18.31
N GLN A 69 -7.94 5.79 17.83
CA GLN A 69 -7.85 5.34 16.44
C GLN A 69 -9.01 4.41 16.08
N ASN A 70 -9.33 3.45 16.95
CA ASN A 70 -10.41 2.49 16.71
C ASN A 70 -11.79 3.16 16.67
N HIS A 71 -12.08 4.08 17.60
CA HIS A 71 -13.32 4.84 17.58
C HIS A 71 -13.42 5.70 16.33
N TRP A 72 -12.35 6.40 15.97
CA TRP A 72 -12.34 7.23 14.77
C TRP A 72 -12.61 6.41 13.49
N ILE A 73 -11.97 5.24 13.34
CA ILE A 73 -12.21 4.33 12.21
C ILE A 73 -13.66 3.85 12.23
N PHE A 74 -14.19 3.46 13.39
CA PHE A 74 -15.55 2.97 13.53
C PHE A 74 -16.57 4.04 13.13
N ASP A 75 -16.39 5.28 13.58
CA ASP A 75 -17.30 6.38 13.27
C ASP A 75 -17.32 6.69 11.77
N ARG A 76 -16.19 6.49 11.07
CA ARG A 76 -16.07 6.78 9.63
C ARG A 76 -16.49 5.64 8.72
N PHE A 77 -16.12 4.40 9.06
CA PHE A 77 -16.29 3.24 8.18
C PHE A 77 -17.27 2.20 8.71
N GLY A 78 -17.76 2.36 9.94
CA GLY A 78 -18.59 1.36 10.63
C GLY A 78 -17.76 0.17 11.11
N ARG A 79 -18.33 -1.04 11.03
CA ARG A 79 -17.61 -2.27 11.44
C ARG A 79 -16.40 -2.49 10.55
N PHE A 80 -15.25 -2.78 11.15
CA PHE A 80 -14.01 -3.06 10.43
C PHE A 80 -13.22 -4.17 11.13
N ARG A 81 -12.29 -4.75 10.40
CA ARG A 81 -11.25 -5.64 10.92
C ARG A 81 -9.89 -5.02 10.62
N ARG A 82 -9.02 -4.85 11.62
CA ARG A 82 -7.61 -4.52 11.37
C ARG A 82 -6.95 -5.71 10.69
N THR A 83 -6.38 -5.49 9.51
CA THR A 83 -5.68 -6.52 8.72
C THR A 83 -4.16 -6.43 8.87
N GLY A 84 -3.66 -5.30 9.34
CA GLY A 84 -2.25 -5.08 9.62
C GLY A 84 -1.97 -3.60 9.84
N GLY A 85 -0.69 -3.25 9.80
CA GLY A 85 -0.25 -1.89 9.99
C GLY A 85 1.25 -1.79 10.22
N GLY A 86 1.69 -0.61 10.60
CA GLY A 86 3.08 -0.34 10.96
C GLY A 86 3.34 1.14 11.09
N ILE A 87 4.62 1.49 11.20
CA ILE A 87 5.05 2.87 11.37
C ILE A 87 5.61 3.40 10.05
N ALA A 88 5.13 4.57 9.62
CA ALA A 88 5.71 5.34 8.54
C ALA A 88 6.38 6.62 9.06
N HIS A 89 7.38 7.10 8.32
CA HIS A 89 8.05 8.37 8.58
C HIS A 89 8.02 9.22 7.30
N ALA A 90 7.67 10.50 7.43
CA ALA A 90 7.75 11.48 6.33
C ALA A 90 8.55 12.70 6.77
N GLY A 91 9.20 13.37 5.81
CA GLY A 91 10.06 14.53 6.10
C GLY A 91 11.49 14.18 6.46
N GLU A 92 12.21 15.21 6.91
CA GLU A 92 13.65 15.17 7.17
C GLU A 92 14.01 15.91 8.46
N SER A 93 15.00 15.38 9.18
CA SER A 93 15.61 15.99 10.37
C SER A 93 14.56 16.49 11.39
N SER A 94 14.58 17.78 11.74
CA SER A 94 13.68 18.38 12.73
C SER A 94 12.21 18.51 12.27
N ALA A 95 11.92 18.24 11.00
CA ALA A 95 10.56 18.17 10.45
C ALA A 95 10.10 16.73 10.19
N MET A 96 10.83 15.73 10.70
CA MET A 96 10.44 14.33 10.55
C MET A 96 9.15 14.06 11.34
N ARG A 97 8.15 13.52 10.65
CA ARG A 97 6.84 13.16 11.19
C ARG A 97 6.70 11.66 11.23
N ARG A 98 5.95 11.17 12.22
CA ARG A 98 5.72 9.75 12.44
C ARG A 98 4.23 9.46 12.35
N TYR A 99 3.90 8.45 11.57
CA TYR A 99 2.52 8.02 11.36
C TYR A 99 2.35 6.56 11.77
N GLU A 100 1.30 6.28 12.53
CA GLU A 100 0.74 4.94 12.63
C GLU A 100 -0.09 4.68 11.38
N VAL A 101 0.26 3.64 10.63
CA VAL A 101 -0.43 3.20 9.43
C VAL A 101 -1.28 2.00 9.79
N VAL A 102 -2.60 2.13 9.70
CA VAL A 102 -3.56 1.08 10.04
C VAL A 102 -4.23 0.59 8.77
N LYS A 103 -4.08 -0.70 8.45
CA LYS A 103 -4.80 -1.35 7.35
C LYS A 103 -6.05 -2.00 7.90
N ILE A 104 -7.18 -1.74 7.26
CA ILE A 104 -8.49 -2.28 7.64
C ILE A 104 -9.15 -2.97 6.46
N GLU A 105 -10.03 -3.92 6.78
CA GLU A 105 -10.97 -4.54 5.86
C GLU A 105 -12.39 -4.29 6.36
N LEU A 106 -13.26 -3.88 5.45
CA LEU A 106 -14.68 -3.61 5.70
C LEU A 106 -15.54 -4.86 5.40
N PRO A 107 -16.83 -4.87 5.74
CA PRO A 107 -17.70 -6.04 5.54
C PRO A 107 -17.92 -6.42 4.08
N ASP A 108 -17.70 -5.49 3.15
CA ASP A 108 -17.72 -5.72 1.71
C ASP A 108 -16.38 -6.24 1.16
N HIS A 109 -15.43 -6.56 2.04
CA HIS A 109 -14.05 -6.97 1.76
C HIS A 109 -13.17 -5.91 1.09
N SER A 110 -13.64 -4.65 1.02
CA SER A 110 -12.77 -3.55 0.59
C SER A 110 -11.67 -3.30 1.63
N GLN A 111 -10.47 -2.98 1.16
CA GLN A 111 -9.32 -2.67 2.00
C GLN A 111 -9.04 -1.17 1.99
N HIS A 112 -8.77 -0.62 3.16
CA HIS A 112 -8.42 0.79 3.35
C HIS A 112 -7.14 0.90 4.18
N THR A 113 -6.37 1.95 3.92
CA THR A 113 -5.22 2.31 4.74
C THR A 113 -5.50 3.66 5.38
N VAL A 114 -5.37 3.72 6.70
CA VAL A 114 -5.60 4.92 7.50
C VAL A 114 -4.29 5.37 8.13
N PHE A 115 -3.97 6.66 8.03
CA PHE A 115 -2.79 7.29 8.59
C PHE A 115 -3.17 8.14 9.80
N PHE A 116 -2.50 7.87 10.92
CA PHE A 116 -2.65 8.64 12.15
C PHE A 116 -1.32 9.31 12.48
N ASP A 117 -1.31 10.63 12.64
CA ASP A 117 -0.14 11.36 13.08
C ASP A 117 0.05 11.14 14.58
N ILE A 118 1.18 10.50 14.92
CA ILE A 118 1.59 10.17 16.30
C ILE A 118 2.92 10.87 16.66
N THR A 119 3.27 11.94 15.93
CA THR A 119 4.56 12.63 16.08
C THR A 119 4.77 13.13 17.51
N GLU A 120 3.74 13.67 18.16
CA GLU A 120 3.86 14.18 19.54
C GLU A 120 3.69 13.09 20.61
N ASN A 121 3.21 11.90 20.24
CA ASN A 121 2.90 10.82 21.16
C ASN A 121 4.13 10.06 21.63
N GLU A 122 5.16 9.95 20.78
CA GLU A 122 6.39 9.18 21.08
C GLU A 122 7.05 9.64 22.39
N LYS A 123 7.14 10.97 22.60
CA LYS A 123 7.73 11.56 23.80
C LYS A 123 6.98 11.14 25.08
N THR A 124 5.66 11.02 24.98
CA THR A 124 4.77 10.71 26.10
C THR A 124 4.76 9.22 26.40
N TRP A 125 4.64 8.37 25.39
CA TRP A 125 4.55 6.91 25.57
C TRP A 125 5.89 6.29 26.00
N ASP A 126 7.02 6.82 25.54
CA ASP A 126 8.35 6.42 26.04
C ASP A 126 8.52 6.68 27.54
N SER A 127 7.87 7.73 28.04
CA SER A 127 7.92 8.10 29.46
C SER A 127 7.00 7.23 30.32
N GLN A 128 5.90 6.72 29.75
CA GLN A 128 4.97 5.82 30.44
C GLN A 128 5.47 4.38 30.52
N ARG A 129 6.19 3.88 29.50
CA ARG A 129 6.75 2.52 29.49
C ARG A 129 7.90 2.28 30.48
N LYS A 130 8.46 3.35 31.05
CA LYS A 130 9.57 3.29 32.03
C LYS A 130 9.10 3.34 33.49
N GLN A 131 7.79 3.50 33.72
CA GLN A 131 7.17 3.47 35.05
C GLN A 131 6.58 2.09 35.32
#